data_AF-A0A1Z8U8G6-F1
#
_entry.id   AF-A0A1Z8U8G6-F1
#
_cell.length_a   1.000
_cell.length_b   1.000
_cell.length_c   1.000
_cell.angle_alpha   90.00
_cell.angle_beta   90.00
_cell.angle_gamma   90.00
#
_symmetry.space_group_name_H-M   'P 1'
#
loop_
_entity.id
_entity.type
_entity.pdbx_description
1 polymer ?
#
loop_
_entity_poly.entity_id
_entity_poly.type
_entity_poly.pdbx_seq_one_letter_code
_entity_poly.pdbx_strand_id
1 'polypeptide(L)'
;MIVFLGEIEAGETAVELLEDYCYFRIYFEAQNTPRKLKSMFGSIEDGVKQPLETGESTLKSLRAYIFGLRSGTVPTPPSGWKLETDEHIPNLASIVQKPVSILDAF
;
A
#
# COMPACT_ATOMS: atom_id res chain seq x y z
N MET A 1 3.16 10.60 -7.18
CA MET A 1 3.80 9.28 -7.06
C MET A 1 4.52 8.91 -8.36
N ILE A 2 3.82 8.84 -9.50
CA ILE A 2 4.42 8.52 -10.81
C ILE A 2 5.64 9.40 -11.13
N VAL A 3 5.52 10.72 -10.96
CA VAL A 3 6.65 11.66 -11.15
C VAL A 3 7.87 11.27 -10.30
N PHE A 4 7.66 10.96 -9.03
CA PHE A 4 8.75 10.54 -8.13
C PHE A 4 9.37 9.19 -8.54
N LEU A 5 8.58 8.22 -8.99
CA LEU A 5 9.10 6.96 -9.53
C LEU A 5 9.97 7.19 -10.78
N GLY A 6 9.61 8.18 -11.60
CA GLY A 6 10.45 8.67 -12.70
C GLY A 6 11.74 9.35 -12.22
N GLU A 7 11.66 10.21 -11.18
CA GLU A 7 12.83 10.89 -10.57
C GLU A 7 13.89 9.90 -10.06
N ILE A 8 13.47 8.73 -9.56
CA ILE A 8 14.38 7.68 -9.06
C ILE A 8 14.71 6.62 -10.12
N GLU A 9 14.28 6.82 -11.36
CA GLU A 9 14.48 5.89 -12.48
C GLU A 9 14.03 4.45 -12.16
N ALA A 10 12.89 4.30 -11.48
CA ALA A 10 12.42 2.98 -10.99
C ALA A 10 12.20 1.96 -12.13
N GLY A 11 11.88 2.41 -13.34
CA GLY A 11 11.74 1.55 -14.51
C GLY A 11 10.79 0.37 -14.27
N GLU A 12 11.29 -0.84 -14.50
CA GLU A 12 10.52 -2.09 -14.32
C GLU A 12 10.18 -2.39 -12.86
N THR A 13 10.98 -1.90 -11.90
CA THR A 13 10.75 -2.10 -10.45
C THR A 13 9.66 -1.19 -9.88
N ALA A 14 9.13 -0.25 -10.69
CA ALA A 14 8.13 0.70 -10.23
C ALA A 14 6.86 0.03 -9.69
N VAL A 15 6.43 -1.07 -10.32
CA VAL A 15 5.25 -1.85 -9.89
C VAL A 15 5.52 -2.52 -8.56
N GLU A 16 6.64 -3.23 -8.43
CA GLU A 16 7.06 -3.90 -7.19
C GLU A 16 7.16 -2.92 -6.02
N LEU A 17 7.79 -1.76 -6.21
CA LEU A 17 7.89 -0.72 -5.18
C LEU A 17 6.53 -0.20 -4.71
N LEU A 18 5.54 -0.13 -5.61
CA LEU A 18 4.18 0.26 -5.27
C LEU A 18 3.43 -0.85 -4.55
N GLU A 19 3.58 -2.10 -4.97
CA GLU A 19 2.99 -3.27 -4.31
C GLU A 19 3.53 -3.45 -2.88
N ASP A 20 4.85 -3.34 -2.71
CA ASP A 20 5.54 -3.35 -1.43
C ASP A 20 5.03 -2.23 -0.51
N TYR A 21 4.89 -1.02 -1.05
CA TYR A 21 4.37 0.10 -0.29
C TYR A 21 2.88 -0.11 0.07
N CYS A 22 2.07 -0.70 -0.81
CA CYS A 22 0.69 -1.07 -0.50
C CYS A 22 0.63 -2.04 0.68
N TYR A 23 1.47 -3.08 0.69
CA TYR A 23 1.60 -3.99 1.84
C TYR A 23 1.95 -3.23 3.11
N PHE A 24 2.98 -2.39 3.07
CA PHE A 24 3.39 -1.57 4.22
C PHE A 24 2.22 -0.74 4.77
N ARG A 25 1.42 -0.12 3.88
CA ARG A 25 0.29 0.72 4.30
C ARG A 25 -0.87 -0.06 4.92
N ILE A 26 -1.12 -1.28 4.48
CA ILE A 26 -2.15 -2.16 5.06
C ILE A 26 -1.70 -2.65 6.43
N TYR A 27 -0.47 -3.15 6.54
CA TYR A 27 0.00 -3.87 7.73
C TYR A 27 0.69 -3.01 8.78
N PHE A 28 1.03 -1.76 8.48
CA PHE A 28 1.78 -0.89 9.37
C PHE A 28 1.14 0.51 9.45
N GLU A 29 1.23 1.12 10.64
CA GLU A 29 0.84 2.52 10.86
C GLU A 29 2.04 3.45 10.68
N ALA A 30 3.24 2.96 10.99
CA ALA A 30 4.51 3.63 10.81
C ALA A 30 5.62 2.56 10.70
N GLN A 31 6.85 3.02 10.42
CA GLN A 31 8.01 2.16 10.47
C GLN A 31 8.12 1.46 11.83
N ASN A 32 8.23 0.13 11.81
CA ASN A 32 8.27 -0.73 13.01
C ASN A 32 7.02 -0.70 13.90
N THR A 33 5.88 -0.20 13.39
CA THR A 33 4.60 -0.19 14.13
C THR A 33 3.56 -1.01 13.36
N PRO A 34 3.44 -2.33 13.63
CA PRO A 34 2.41 -3.16 13.04
C PRO A 34 1.00 -2.66 13.39
N ARG A 35 0.11 -2.65 12.41
CA ARG A 35 -1.29 -2.27 12.56
C ARG A 35 -2.07 -3.39 13.26
N LYS A 36 -3.05 -3.00 14.08
CA LYS A 36 -4.04 -3.94 14.63
C LYS A 36 -5.11 -4.24 13.58
N LEU A 37 -4.93 -5.34 12.83
CA LEU A 37 -5.80 -5.72 11.70
C LEU A 37 -7.21 -6.15 12.14
N LYS A 38 -7.35 -6.78 13.31
CA LYS A 38 -8.63 -7.18 13.89
C LYS A 38 -8.84 -6.41 15.19
N SER A 39 -9.69 -5.38 15.13
CA SER A 39 -10.14 -4.67 16.32
C SER A 39 -11.39 -5.34 16.90
N MET A 40 -11.61 -5.22 18.21
CA MET A 40 -12.81 -5.76 18.87
C MET A 40 -14.12 -5.12 18.36
N PHE A 41 -14.02 -3.94 17.73
CA PHE A 41 -15.18 -3.12 17.36
C PHE A 41 -15.16 -2.65 15.89
N GLY A 42 -14.44 -3.34 15.01
CA GLY A 42 -14.41 -2.96 13.60
C GLY A 42 -13.30 -3.59 12.77
N SER A 43 -13.30 -3.26 11.49
CA SER A 43 -12.30 -3.60 10.48
C SER A 43 -11.39 -2.42 10.17
N ILE A 44 -10.18 -2.71 9.66
CA ILE A 44 -9.30 -1.67 9.09
C ILE A 44 -9.86 -1.01 7.84
N GLU A 45 -10.89 -1.61 7.24
CA GLU A 45 -11.61 -1.08 6.08
C GLU A 45 -12.77 -0.15 6.46
N ASP A 46 -13.07 -0.02 7.75
CA ASP A 46 -14.15 0.84 8.21
C ASP A 46 -13.86 2.31 7.92
N GLY A 47 -14.88 3.03 7.42
CA GLY A 47 -14.77 4.45 7.12
C GLY A 47 -14.45 5.28 8.37
N VAL A 48 -13.45 6.14 8.26
CA VAL A 48 -13.06 7.08 9.31
C VAL A 48 -13.55 8.50 8.98
N LYS A 49 -13.86 9.29 10.02
CA LYS A 49 -14.34 10.68 9.86
C LYS A 49 -13.32 11.60 9.18
N GLN A 50 -12.04 11.31 9.39
CA GLN A 50 -10.92 12.06 8.81
C GLN A 50 -10.07 11.07 8.02
N PRO A 51 -9.71 11.38 6.76
CA PRO A 51 -8.82 10.53 5.99
C PRO A 51 -7.54 10.26 6.78
N LEU A 52 -7.10 9.00 6.78
CA LEU A 52 -5.87 8.60 7.48
C LEU A 52 -4.65 9.36 6.94
N GLU A 53 -4.66 9.68 5.64
CA GLU A 53 -3.60 10.45 4.99
C GLU A 53 -4.13 11.35 3.86
N THR A 54 -3.43 12.46 3.63
CA THR A 54 -3.64 13.35 2.49
C THR A 54 -2.74 12.95 1.32
N GLY A 55 -2.97 13.51 0.13
CA GLY A 55 -2.12 13.25 -1.04
C GLY A 55 -0.64 13.61 -0.80
N GLU A 56 -0.38 14.73 -0.12
CA GLU A 56 0.98 15.17 0.22
C GLU A 56 1.64 14.25 1.25
N SER A 57 0.93 13.84 2.30
CA SER A 57 1.48 12.92 3.30
C SER A 57 1.78 11.55 2.68
N THR A 58 0.94 11.09 1.77
CA THR A 58 1.13 9.80 1.10
C THR A 58 2.39 9.81 0.23
N LEU A 59 2.69 10.89 -0.50
CA LEU A 59 3.94 10.99 -1.27
C LEU A 59 5.17 11.04 -0.36
N LYS A 60 5.09 11.78 0.75
CA LYS A 60 6.17 11.84 1.74
C LYS A 60 6.44 10.47 2.37
N SER A 61 5.38 9.74 2.71
CA SER A 61 5.45 8.40 3.27
C SER A 61 6.03 7.39 2.28
N LEU A 62 5.62 7.44 1.01
CA LEU A 62 6.22 6.64 -0.07
C LEU A 62 7.73 6.90 -0.21
N ARG A 63 8.14 8.17 -0.22
CA ARG A 63 9.57 8.54 -0.27
C ARG A 63 10.34 7.94 0.91
N ALA A 64 9.83 8.10 2.12
CA ALA A 64 10.45 7.56 3.32
C ALA A 64 10.57 6.02 3.27
N TYR A 65 9.52 5.34 2.80
CA TYR A 65 9.51 3.89 2.63
C TYR A 65 10.59 3.43 1.63
N ILE A 66 10.64 4.02 0.44
CA ILE A 66 11.63 3.62 -0.59
C ILE A 66 13.07 3.88 -0.13
N PHE A 67 13.33 4.99 0.57
CA PHE A 67 14.67 5.22 1.15
C PHE A 67 14.97 4.23 2.28
N GLY A 68 13.95 3.86 3.07
CA GLY A 68 14.04 2.84 4.11
C GLY A 68 14.37 1.45 3.56
N LEU A 69 13.80 1.07 2.41
CA LEU A 69 14.06 -0.22 1.75
C LEU A 69 15.55 -0.43 1.47
N ARG A 70 16.24 0.61 0.97
CA ARG A 70 17.68 0.57 0.69
C ARG A 70 18.53 0.29 1.93
N SER A 71 18.04 0.69 3.10
CA SER A 71 18.70 0.47 4.39
C SER A 71 18.25 -0.80 5.11
N GLY A 72 17.26 -1.53 4.57
CA GLY A 72 16.67 -2.71 5.20
C GLY A 72 15.93 -2.41 6.51
N THR A 73 15.46 -1.18 6.71
CA THR A 73 14.86 -0.73 7.96
C THR A 73 13.33 -0.70 7.93
N VAL A 74 12.73 -1.02 6.79
CA VAL A 74 11.27 -1.11 6.60
C VAL A 74 10.88 -2.54 6.23
N PRO A 75 9.68 -2.98 6.61
CA PRO A 75 9.22 -4.33 6.29
C PRO A 75 8.89 -4.45 4.80
N THR A 76 9.17 -5.61 4.23
CA THR A 76 8.71 -6.01 2.88
C THR A 76 7.60 -7.06 3.00
N PRO A 77 6.74 -7.19 1.98
CA PRO A 77 5.76 -8.27 1.96
C PRO A 77 6.43 -9.65 2.02
N PRO A 78 5.78 -10.65 2.62
CA PRO A 78 6.24 -12.03 2.54
C PRO A 78 6.15 -12.53 1.09
N SER A 79 7.01 -13.48 0.73
CA SER A 79 7.01 -14.06 -0.61
C SER A 79 5.65 -14.65 -0.97
N GLY A 80 5.13 -14.28 -2.14
CA GLY A 80 3.83 -14.74 -2.63
C GLY A 80 2.62 -13.98 -2.07
N TRP A 81 2.82 -12.91 -1.28
CA TRP A 81 1.74 -12.01 -0.92
C TRP A 81 1.14 -11.37 -2.17
N LYS A 82 -0.19 -11.29 -2.19
CA LYS A 82 -0.95 -10.63 -3.24
C LYS A 82 -2.14 -9.91 -2.64
N LEU A 83 -2.35 -8.68 -3.10
CA LEU A 83 -3.41 -7.80 -2.62
C LEU A 83 -4.80 -8.45 -2.82
N GLU A 84 -5.00 -9.12 -3.95
CA GLU A 84 -6.26 -9.76 -4.30
C GLU A 84 -6.62 -10.98 -3.44
N THR A 85 -5.66 -11.57 -2.73
CA THR A 85 -5.90 -12.75 -1.86
C THR A 85 -5.82 -12.44 -0.37
N ASP A 86 -5.68 -11.16 -0.01
CA ASP A 86 -5.48 -10.77 1.39
C ASP A 86 -6.79 -10.87 2.20
N GLU A 87 -6.79 -11.74 3.21
CA GLU A 87 -7.96 -11.99 4.06
C GLU A 87 -8.26 -10.86 5.08
N HIS A 88 -7.31 -9.95 5.32
CA HIS A 88 -7.48 -8.85 6.28
C HIS A 88 -8.20 -7.63 5.68
N ILE A 89 -8.31 -7.58 4.35
CA ILE A 89 -8.94 -6.51 3.59
C ILE A 89 -9.94 -7.06 2.56
N PRO A 90 -10.94 -7.85 2.98
CA PRO A 90 -11.82 -8.58 2.07
C PRO A 90 -12.59 -7.67 1.09
N ASN A 91 -12.95 -6.44 1.49
CA ASN A 91 -13.66 -5.53 0.61
C ASN A 91 -12.74 -5.01 -0.50
N LEU A 92 -11.54 -4.54 -0.15
CA LEU A 92 -10.52 -4.09 -1.11
C LEU A 92 -10.07 -5.23 -2.01
N ALA A 93 -9.78 -6.41 -1.45
CA ALA A 93 -9.41 -7.59 -2.22
C ALA A 93 -10.49 -7.95 -3.27
N SER A 94 -11.77 -7.89 -2.90
CA SER A 94 -12.88 -8.15 -3.84
C SER A 94 -12.97 -7.14 -4.99
N ILE A 95 -12.50 -5.90 -4.78
CA ILE A 95 -12.47 -4.86 -5.82
C ILE A 95 -11.30 -5.13 -6.76
N VAL A 96 -10.13 -5.44 -6.22
CA VAL A 96 -8.90 -5.70 -6.98
C VAL A 96 -9.03 -6.94 -7.87
N GLN A 97 -9.78 -7.96 -7.42
CA GLN A 97 -10.07 -9.15 -8.22
C GLN A 97 -10.91 -8.88 -9.48
N LYS A 98 -11.62 -7.75 -9.56
CA LYS A 98 -12.47 -7.48 -10.71
C LYS A 98 -11.60 -7.17 -11.92
N PRO A 99 -11.85 -7.81 -13.07
CA PRO A 99 -11.13 -7.47 -14.28
C PRO A 99 -11.47 -6.02 -14.65
N VAL A 100 -10.43 -5.24 -14.93
CA VAL A 100 -10.57 -3.85 -15.37
C VAL A 100 -10.13 -3.77 -16.82
N SER A 101 -10.96 -3.16 -17.65
CA SER A 101 -10.67 -2.86 -19.05
C SER A 101 -10.31 -1.39 -19.20
N ILE A 102 -9.47 -1.06 -20.19
CA ILE A 102 -9.23 0.34 -20.58
C ILE A 102 -10.54 1.03 -20.98
N LEU A 103 -11.52 0.25 -21.47
CA LEU A 103 -12.84 0.77 -21.83
C LEU A 103 -13.67 1.23 -20.62
N ASP A 104 -13.37 0.76 -19.41
CA ASP A 104 -14.08 1.20 -18.20
C ASP A 104 -13.72 2.64 -17.79
N ALA A 105 -12.71 3.23 -18.43
CA ALA A 105 -12.29 4.61 -18.20
C ALA A 105 -13.10 5.66 -19.01
N PHE A 106 -13.98 5.23 -19.92
CA PHE A 106 -14.71 6.08 -20.86
C PHE A 106 -16.22 5.96 -20.75
#